data_AF-A0A7J5AIJ2-F1
#
_entry.id   AF-A0A7J5AIJ2-F1
#
_cell.length_a   1.000
_cell.length_b   1.000
_cell.length_c   1.000
_cell.angle_alpha   90.00
_cell.angle_beta   90.00
_cell.angle_gamma   90.00
#
_symmetry.space_group_name_H-M   'P 1'
#
loop_
_entity.id
_entity.type
_entity.pdbx_description
1 polymer ?
#
loop_
_entity_poly.entity_id
_entity_poly.type
_entity_poly.pdbx_seq_one_letter_code
_entity_poly.pdbx_strand_id
1 'polypeptide(L)'
;MSNSTVTSPIKGVRRMGGLEISYSIDTTTNIITTSLNFDGLNLGEGKMTPENPNQAIWKNTGLQEFSGELSANYQNSTLECLFEITEYGEVIYKNNETVVQW
;
A
#
# COMPACT_ATOMS: atom_id res chain seq x y z
N MET A 1 -24.70 -26.30 12.81
CA MET A 1 -23.27 -26.07 12.60
C MET A 1 -23.09 -24.57 12.45
N SER A 2 -22.55 -23.89 13.46
CA SER A 2 -22.25 -22.46 13.41
C SER A 2 -20.99 -22.30 12.55
N ASN A 3 -21.14 -21.81 11.31
CA ASN A 3 -19.99 -21.31 10.56
C ASN A 3 -19.51 -20.06 11.28
N SER A 4 -18.51 -20.20 12.15
CA SER A 4 -17.73 -19.06 12.59
C SER A 4 -16.91 -18.59 11.39
N THR A 5 -17.51 -17.75 10.54
CA THR A 5 -16.77 -16.91 9.60
C THR A 5 -15.79 -16.12 10.44
N VAL A 6 -14.50 -16.44 10.30
CA VAL A 6 -13.42 -15.70 10.95
C VAL A 6 -13.43 -14.30 10.35
N THR A 7 -14.19 -13.39 10.95
CA THR A 7 -14.10 -11.96 10.72
C THR A 7 -12.91 -11.50 11.53
N SER A 8 -11.74 -11.48 10.90
CA SER A 8 -10.55 -10.91 11.51
C SER A 8 -9.81 -10.09 10.47
N PRO A 9 -9.34 -8.90 10.86
CA PRO A 9 -8.56 -8.09 9.96
C PRO A 9 -7.30 -8.86 9.54
N ILE A 10 -7.10 -9.02 8.24
CA ILE A 10 -5.87 -9.59 7.67
C ILE A 10 -4.82 -8.49 7.78
N LYS A 11 -3.76 -8.76 8.54
CA LYS A 11 -2.67 -7.80 8.78
C LYS A 11 -1.36 -8.36 8.28
N GLY A 12 -0.49 -7.47 7.82
CA GLY A 12 0.85 -7.85 7.40
C GLY A 12 1.72 -6.66 7.06
N VAL A 13 2.95 -6.98 6.72
CA VAL A 13 3.95 -6.01 6.26
C VAL A 13 4.60 -6.60 5.01
N ARG A 14 4.64 -5.81 3.94
CA ARG A 14 5.38 -6.13 2.71
C ARG A 14 6.57 -5.21 2.60
N ARG A 15 7.71 -5.74 2.16
CA ARG A 15 8.90 -4.95 1.80
C ARG A 15 9.21 -5.08 0.32
N MET A 16 9.45 -3.96 -0.32
CA MET A 16 9.76 -3.82 -1.75
C MET A 16 11.01 -2.94 -1.87
N GLY A 17 12.19 -3.55 -1.80
CA GLY A 17 13.43 -2.80 -1.59
C GLY A 17 13.43 -2.13 -0.21
N GLY A 18 13.65 -0.80 -0.18
CA GLY A 18 13.57 0.02 1.04
C GLY A 18 12.15 0.43 1.45
N LEU A 19 11.14 0.22 0.59
CA LEU A 19 9.74 0.54 0.90
C LEU A 19 9.13 -0.55 1.79
N GLU A 20 8.64 -0.17 2.96
CA GLU A 20 7.83 -0.96 3.87
C GLU A 20 6.37 -0.50 3.83
N ILE A 21 5.47 -1.45 3.58
CA ILE A 21 4.03 -1.24 3.49
C ILE A 21 3.38 -2.08 4.59
N SER A 22 2.95 -1.45 5.68
CA SER A 22 2.12 -2.08 6.70
C SER A 22 0.66 -1.98 6.29
N TYR A 23 -0.11 -3.07 6.36
CA TYR A 23 -1.52 -3.08 5.96
C TYR A 23 -2.41 -3.83 6.95
N SER A 24 -3.68 -3.44 6.98
CA SER A 24 -4.77 -4.13 7.69
C SER A 24 -6.05 -4.07 6.85
N ILE A 25 -6.59 -5.23 6.50
CA ILE A 25 -7.77 -5.41 5.64
C ILE A 25 -8.90 -6.00 6.47
N ASP A 26 -9.98 -5.24 6.66
CA ASP A 26 -11.22 -5.75 7.22
C ASP A 26 -12.12 -6.29 6.10
N THR A 27 -12.22 -7.60 5.98
CA THR A 27 -13.01 -8.29 4.96
C THR A 27 -14.52 -8.20 5.18
N THR A 28 -14.98 -7.71 6.35
CA THR A 28 -16.40 -7.47 6.63
C THR A 28 -16.83 -6.11 6.12
N THR A 29 -16.00 -5.08 6.34
CA THR A 29 -16.29 -3.70 5.94
C THR A 29 -15.64 -3.31 4.60
N ASN A 30 -14.79 -4.17 4.03
CA ASN A 30 -13.94 -3.87 2.88
C ASN A 30 -13.09 -2.61 3.07
N ILE A 31 -12.68 -2.34 4.32
CA ILE A 31 -11.79 -1.24 4.63
C ILE A 31 -10.36 -1.75 4.67
N ILE A 32 -9.49 -1.13 3.88
CA ILE A 32 -8.05 -1.34 3.94
C ILE A 32 -7.41 -0.11 4.56
N THR A 33 -6.54 -0.31 5.52
CA THR A 33 -5.70 0.74 6.10
C THR A 33 -4.25 0.41 5.85
N THR A 34 -3.44 1.40 5.48
CA THR A 34 -2.01 1.21 5.24
C THR A 34 -1.17 2.31 5.87
N SER A 35 0.09 1.97 6.16
CA SER A 35 1.13 2.90 6.58
C SER A 35 2.40 2.58 5.78
N LEU A 36 3.02 3.62 5.22
CA LEU A 36 4.12 3.53 4.26
C LEU A 36 5.38 4.17 4.85
N ASN A 37 6.48 3.44 4.81
CA ASN A 37 7.77 3.91 5.27
C ASN A 37 8.86 3.53 4.27
N PHE A 38 9.84 4.40 4.02
CA PHE A 38 11.01 4.07 3.22
C PHE A 38 12.28 4.36 4.02
N ASP A 39 13.01 3.33 4.44
CA ASP A 39 14.24 3.46 5.24
C ASP A 39 14.13 4.45 6.42
N GLY A 40 12.99 4.43 7.13
CA GLY A 40 12.69 5.34 8.24
C GLY A 40 11.92 6.60 7.85
N LEU A 41 11.85 6.97 6.57
CA LEU A 41 11.06 8.09 6.07
C LEU A 41 9.58 7.72 6.00
N ASN A 42 8.72 8.38 6.79
CA ASN A 42 7.27 8.21 6.68
C ASN A 42 6.77 8.84 5.37
N LEU A 43 6.14 8.01 4.53
CA LEU A 43 5.56 8.38 3.24
C LEU A 43 4.04 8.59 3.29
N GLY A 44 3.41 8.27 4.41
CA GLY A 44 2.01 8.53 4.69
C GLY A 44 1.25 7.30 5.15
N GLU A 45 0.01 7.55 5.56
CA GLU A 45 -0.97 6.52 5.88
C GLU A 45 -2.20 6.77 5.04
N GLY A 46 -2.98 5.71 4.80
CA GLY A 46 -4.21 5.87 4.04
C GLY A 46 -5.24 4.82 4.35
N LYS A 47 -6.44 5.12 3.86
CA LYS A 47 -7.62 4.28 4.00
C LYS A 47 -8.26 4.14 2.62
N MET A 48 -8.39 2.91 2.16
CA MET A 48 -9.06 2.56 0.92
C MET A 48 -10.39 1.87 1.24
N THR A 49 -11.40 2.15 0.42
CA THR A 49 -12.71 1.49 0.41
C THR A 49 -13.08 1.14 -1.04
N PRO A 50 -14.14 0.37 -1.31
CA PRO A 50 -14.57 0.11 -2.68
C PRO A 50 -14.88 1.38 -3.50
N GLU A 51 -15.35 2.44 -2.87
CA GLU A 51 -15.67 3.73 -3.50
C GLU A 51 -14.42 4.61 -3.70
N ASN A 52 -13.39 4.41 -2.88
CA ASN A 52 -12.10 5.08 -3.00
C ASN A 52 -10.96 4.05 -2.86
N PRO A 53 -10.69 3.28 -3.93
CA PRO A 53 -9.79 2.12 -3.87
C PRO A 53 -8.31 2.51 -3.88
N ASN A 54 -7.98 3.78 -4.06
CA ASN A 54 -6.61 4.22 -4.31
C ASN A 54 -6.09 5.12 -3.20
N GLN A 55 -4.79 5.01 -2.93
CA GLN A 55 -4.03 5.88 -2.06
C GLN A 55 -2.77 6.33 -2.78
N ALA A 56 -2.68 7.63 -3.04
CA ALA A 56 -1.46 8.22 -3.60
C ALA A 56 -0.31 8.17 -2.60
N ILE A 57 0.89 7.92 -3.11
CA ILE A 57 2.16 8.02 -2.38
C ILE A 57 2.89 9.24 -2.94
N TRP A 58 3.22 10.21 -2.09
CA TRP A 58 4.02 11.35 -2.52
C TRP A 58 4.84 11.94 -1.37
N LYS A 59 6.14 12.12 -1.60
CA LYS A 59 7.04 12.83 -0.69
C LYS A 59 8.21 13.41 -1.47
N ASN A 60 8.58 14.65 -1.19
CA ASN A 60 9.79 15.27 -1.77
C ASN A 60 10.73 15.69 -0.64
N THR A 61 11.99 15.24 -0.69
CA THR A 61 13.05 15.56 0.30
C THR A 61 14.04 16.62 -0.19
N GLY A 62 13.79 17.18 -1.38
CA GLY A 62 14.68 18.11 -2.08
C GLY A 62 15.69 17.41 -2.99
N LEU A 63 16.30 16.31 -2.52
CA LEU A 63 17.18 15.46 -3.34
C LEU A 63 16.37 14.42 -4.13
N GLN A 64 15.46 13.75 -3.42
CA GLN A 64 14.67 12.66 -3.96
C GLN A 64 13.18 12.98 -3.88
N GLU A 65 12.46 12.57 -4.92
CA GLU A 65 11.01 12.55 -4.98
C GLU A 65 10.53 11.11 -4.99
N PHE A 66 9.71 10.76 -4.01
CA PHE A 66 9.02 9.50 -3.88
C PHE A 66 7.61 9.70 -4.40
N SER A 67 7.20 8.89 -5.37
CA SER A 67 5.86 8.96 -5.95
C SER A 67 5.31 7.55 -6.21
N GLY A 68 3.99 7.42 -6.24
CA GLY A 68 3.37 6.13 -6.47
C GLY A 68 1.88 6.10 -6.13
N GLU A 69 1.33 4.90 -6.17
CA GLU A 69 -0.05 4.62 -5.77
C GLU A 69 -0.15 3.21 -5.19
N LEU A 70 -0.92 3.09 -4.11
CA LEU A 70 -1.51 1.83 -3.69
C LEU A 70 -2.92 1.73 -4.27
N SER A 71 -3.24 0.62 -4.92
CA SER A 71 -4.53 0.40 -5.58
C SER A 71 -5.13 -0.92 -5.11
N ALA A 72 -6.33 -0.85 -4.54
CA ALA A 72 -7.07 -2.01 -4.05
C ALA A 72 -8.07 -2.49 -5.11
N ASN A 73 -7.91 -3.71 -5.59
CA ASN A 73 -8.87 -4.40 -6.44
C ASN A 73 -9.74 -5.33 -5.60
N TYR A 74 -10.91 -4.86 -5.19
CA TYR A 74 -11.86 -5.64 -4.37
C TYR A 74 -12.53 -6.79 -5.11
N GLN A 75 -12.50 -6.82 -6.45
CA GLN A 75 -13.05 -7.94 -7.22
C GLN A 75 -12.09 -9.13 -7.25
N ASN A 76 -10.79 -8.85 -7.34
CA ASN A 76 -9.73 -9.85 -7.36
C ASN A 76 -9.09 -10.08 -5.98
N SER A 77 -9.54 -9.31 -4.98
CA SER A 77 -8.96 -9.25 -3.64
C SER A 77 -7.44 -9.04 -3.64
N THR A 78 -6.95 -8.06 -4.41
CA THR A 78 -5.52 -7.72 -4.47
C THR A 78 -5.26 -6.28 -4.06
N LEU A 79 -4.12 -6.06 -3.40
CA LEU A 79 -3.57 -4.73 -3.12
C LEU A 79 -2.27 -4.64 -3.90
N GLU A 80 -2.18 -3.67 -4.78
CA GLU A 80 -1.06 -3.48 -5.69
C GLU A 80 -0.37 -2.16 -5.33
N CYS A 81 0.94 -2.12 -5.51
CA CYS A 81 1.75 -0.93 -5.26
C CYS A 81 2.61 -0.62 -6.47
N LEU A 82 2.40 0.56 -7.04
CA LEU A 82 3.34 1.22 -7.93
C LEU A 82 4.14 2.24 -7.12
N PHE A 83 5.47 2.18 -7.19
CA PHE A 83 6.34 3.10 -6.48
C PHE A 83 7.56 3.48 -7.31
N GLU A 84 7.91 4.75 -7.28
CA GLU A 84 9.00 5.36 -8.03
C GLU A 84 9.79 6.32 -7.14
N ILE A 85 11.11 6.33 -7.30
CA ILE A 85 12.00 7.32 -6.71
C ILE A 85 12.74 8.01 -7.83
N THR A 86 12.64 9.32 -7.84
CA THR A 86 13.29 10.20 -8.81
C THR A 86 14.32 11.05 -8.07
N GLU A 87 15.52 11.14 -8.61
CA GLU A 87 16.61 11.98 -8.10
C GLU A 87 17.06 12.90 -9.23
N TYR A 88 17.07 14.22 -8.99
CA TYR A 88 17.38 15.23 -10.01
C TYR A 88 16.57 15.12 -11.33
N GLY A 89 15.34 14.60 -11.26
CA GLY A 89 14.47 14.40 -12.42
C GLY A 89 14.67 13.08 -13.16
N GLU A 90 15.59 12.22 -12.71
CA GLU A 90 15.80 10.89 -13.26
C GLU A 90 15.27 9.80 -12.33
N VAL A 91 14.60 8.80 -12.91
CA VAL A 91 14.07 7.66 -12.14
C VAL A 91 15.21 6.74 -11.76
N ILE A 92 15.51 6.65 -10.46
CA ILE A 92 16.57 5.79 -9.90
C ILE A 92 16.03 4.47 -9.35
N TYR A 93 14.74 4.40 -9.05
CA TYR A 93 14.06 3.20 -8.60
C TYR A 93 12.62 3.20 -9.11
N LYS A 94 12.16 2.04 -9.57
CA LYS A 94 10.77 1.81 -9.95
C LYS A 94 10.37 0.39 -9.65
N ASN A 95 9.23 0.21 -9.00
CA ASN A 95 8.68 -1.11 -8.75
C ASN A 95 7.15 -1.12 -8.91
N ASN A 96 6.62 -2.26 -9.32
CA ASN A 96 5.20 -2.54 -9.40
C ASN A 96 4.95 -3.99 -8.95
N GLU A 97 4.34 -4.18 -7.78
CA GLU A 97 4.07 -5.52 -7.24
C GLU A 97 2.72 -5.60 -6.53
N THR A 98 2.19 -6.82 -6.46
CA THR A 98 1.12 -7.17 -5.53
C THR A 98 1.68 -7.24 -4.10
N VAL A 99 1.15 -6.38 -3.24
CA VAL A 99 1.45 -6.32 -1.80
C VAL A 99 0.88 -7.53 -1.07
N VAL A 100 -0.39 -7.83 -1.33
CA VAL A 100 -1.13 -8.94 -0.71
C VAL A 100 -2.33 -9.33 -1.58
N GLN A 101 -2.68 -10.61 -1.52
CA GLN A 101 -3.95 -11.15 -1.99
C GLN A 101 -4.74 -11.67 -0.77
N TRP A 102 -6.05 -11.41 -0.71
CA TRP A 102 -6.91 -11.77 0.43
C TRP A 102 -8.20 -12.51 0.07
#